data_AF-E9QAY4-F1
#
_entry.id   AF-E9QAY4-F1
#
_cell.length_a   1.000
_cell.length_b   1.000
_cell.length_c   1.000
_cell.angle_alpha   90.00
_cell.angle_beta   90.00
_cell.angle_gamma   90.00
#
_symmetry.space_group_name_H-M   'P 1'
#
loop_
_entity.id
_entity.type
_entity.pdbx_description
1 polymer ?
#
loop_
_entity_poly.entity_id
_entity_poly.type
_entity_poly.pdbx_seq_one_letter_code
_entity_poly.pdbx_strand_id
1 'polypeptide(L)'
;MPFPVTTQGSQQTQPPQRHYGITSPISLAAPKETDCLLTQKLIETLKPFGVFEEEEELQRRILILGKLNNLVKEWIREISESKNLPQSVIENVGGKIFTFGSYRLGVHTKGADIDALCVAPRHVDRSDFFTSFYDKLKLQEEVKDLRAVEEAFVPVIKLCFDGIEVAG
;
A
#
# COMPACT_ATOMS: atom_id res chain seq x y z
N MET A 1 -34.18 66.00 -9.77
CA MET A 1 -33.43 64.96 -10.52
C MET A 1 -32.84 63.98 -9.51
N PRO A 2 -33.43 62.79 -9.31
CA PRO A 2 -32.90 61.80 -8.38
C PRO A 2 -31.76 60.99 -9.02
N PHE A 3 -30.71 60.74 -8.25
CA PHE A 3 -29.58 59.88 -8.61
C PHE A 3 -30.03 58.39 -8.62
N PRO A 4 -29.56 57.57 -9.56
CA PRO A 4 -29.89 56.15 -9.57
C PRO A 4 -29.08 55.41 -8.50
N VAL A 5 -29.80 54.76 -7.59
CA VAL A 5 -29.27 53.78 -6.62
C VAL A 5 -28.79 52.56 -7.42
N THR A 6 -27.48 52.30 -7.42
CA THR A 6 -26.92 51.07 -7.99
C THR A 6 -27.10 49.94 -6.99
N THR A 7 -28.01 49.02 -7.30
CA THR A 7 -28.26 47.79 -6.54
C THR A 7 -27.00 46.93 -6.54
N GLN A 8 -26.43 46.67 -5.36
CA GLN A 8 -25.33 45.73 -5.18
C GLN A 8 -25.82 44.31 -5.50
N GLY A 9 -25.35 43.76 -6.61
CA GLY A 9 -25.42 42.33 -6.88
C GLY A 9 -24.41 41.62 -5.96
N SER A 10 -24.91 40.80 -5.05
CA SER A 10 -24.14 39.87 -4.25
C SER A 10 -23.42 38.88 -5.16
N GLN A 11 -22.13 39.13 -5.45
CA GLN A 11 -21.26 38.10 -5.99
C GLN A 11 -21.07 37.03 -4.91
N GLN A 12 -21.81 35.94 -5.04
CA GLN A 12 -21.56 34.71 -4.30
C GLN A 12 -20.11 34.30 -4.55
N THR A 13 -19.27 34.41 -3.53
CA THR A 13 -17.90 33.89 -3.53
C THR A 13 -17.98 32.38 -3.73
N GLN A 14 -17.61 31.90 -4.92
CA GLN A 14 -17.40 30.48 -5.16
C GLN A 14 -16.34 29.97 -4.16
N PRO A 15 -16.54 28.79 -3.54
CA PRO A 15 -15.57 28.24 -2.62
C PRO A 15 -14.22 28.07 -3.33
N PRO A 16 -13.09 28.32 -2.66
CA PRO A 16 -11.77 28.23 -3.28
C PRO A 16 -11.57 26.83 -3.86
N GLN A 17 -11.28 26.78 -5.16
CA GLN A 17 -10.93 25.52 -5.83
C GLN A 17 -9.72 24.90 -5.13
N ARG A 18 -9.94 23.74 -4.52
CA ARG A 18 -8.87 22.93 -3.93
C ARG A 18 -7.94 22.49 -5.06
N HIS A 19 -6.70 22.95 -5.03
CA HIS A 19 -5.62 22.47 -5.90
C HIS A 19 -4.61 21.68 -5.08
N TYR A 20 -3.80 20.88 -5.76
CA TYR A 20 -2.73 20.09 -5.15
C TYR A 20 -1.39 20.85 -5.28
N GLY A 21 -0.56 20.81 -4.23
CA GLY A 21 0.74 21.49 -4.20
C GLY A 21 0.72 22.81 -3.42
N ILE A 22 1.89 23.44 -3.33
CA ILE A 22 2.09 24.69 -2.57
C ILE A 22 1.93 25.96 -3.43
N THR A 23 1.85 25.80 -4.75
CA THR A 23 1.65 26.88 -5.72
C THR A 23 0.44 26.62 -6.59
N SER A 24 -0.09 27.69 -7.20
CA SER A 24 -1.15 27.58 -8.20
C SER A 24 -0.74 26.73 -9.41
N PRO A 25 -1.70 26.07 -10.10
CA PRO A 25 -1.42 25.28 -11.29
C PRO A 25 -0.95 26.16 -12.45
N ILE A 26 -0.04 25.63 -13.28
CA ILE A 26 0.45 26.31 -14.49
C ILE A 26 -0.66 26.43 -15.54
N SER A 27 -1.48 25.39 -15.68
CA SER A 27 -2.60 25.34 -16.63
C SER A 27 -3.74 24.51 -16.06
N LEU A 28 -4.96 24.95 -16.31
CA LEU A 28 -6.20 24.21 -16.05
C LEU A 28 -6.81 23.63 -17.34
N ALA A 29 -6.07 23.68 -18.46
CA ALA A 29 -6.55 23.17 -19.73
C ALA A 29 -6.74 21.64 -19.69
N ALA A 30 -7.92 21.19 -20.08
CA ALA A 30 -8.25 19.77 -20.24
C ALA A 30 -7.60 19.19 -21.51
N PRO A 31 -7.39 17.86 -21.58
CA PRO A 31 -6.86 17.21 -22.78
C PRO A 31 -7.82 17.35 -23.97
N LYS A 32 -7.25 17.43 -25.16
CA LYS A 32 -7.95 17.35 -26.46
C LYS A 32 -8.04 15.90 -26.91
N GLU A 33 -8.87 15.64 -27.91
CA GLU A 33 -8.98 14.32 -28.55
C GLU A 33 -7.63 13.81 -29.09
N THR A 34 -6.79 14.71 -29.60
CA THR A 34 -5.42 14.38 -30.04
C THR A 34 -4.56 13.83 -28.90
N ASP A 35 -4.72 14.35 -27.68
CA ASP A 35 -3.96 13.93 -26.51
C ASP A 35 -4.40 12.55 -26.04
N CYS A 36 -5.70 12.24 -26.13
CA CYS A 36 -6.23 10.91 -25.87
C CYS A 36 -5.67 9.87 -26.85
N LEU A 37 -5.60 10.19 -28.15
CA LEU A 37 -5.01 9.30 -29.16
C LEU A 37 -3.52 9.05 -28.91
N LEU A 38 -2.78 10.08 -28.51
CA LEU A 38 -1.36 9.95 -28.15
C LEU A 38 -1.17 9.13 -26.88
N THR A 39 -2.06 9.28 -25.90
CA THR A 39 -2.05 8.48 -24.67
C THR A 39 -2.26 7.00 -24.97
N GLN A 40 -3.20 6.65 -25.87
CA GLN A 40 -3.38 5.26 -26.27
C GLN A 40 -2.12 4.70 -26.96
N LYS A 41 -1.50 5.48 -27.87
CA LYS A 41 -0.24 5.07 -28.52
C LYS A 41 0.88 4.84 -27.51
N LEU A 42 0.97 5.67 -26.47
CA LEU A 42 1.94 5.49 -25.39
C LEU A 42 1.69 4.16 -24.67
N ILE A 43 0.45 3.86 -24.28
CA ILE A 43 0.08 2.61 -23.61
C ILE A 43 0.47 1.40 -24.47
N GLU A 44 0.11 1.40 -25.77
CA GLU A 44 0.48 0.30 -26.68
C GLU A 44 1.99 0.16 -26.86
N THR A 45 2.72 1.29 -26.90
CA THR A 45 4.18 1.29 -27.03
C THR A 45 4.86 0.71 -25.78
N LEU A 46 4.26 0.90 -24.60
CA LEU A 46 4.82 0.44 -23.33
C LEU A 46 4.63 -1.08 -23.09
N LYS A 47 3.56 -1.68 -23.62
CA LYS A 47 3.24 -3.11 -23.40
C LYS A 47 4.40 -4.07 -23.73
N PRO A 48 5.11 -3.97 -24.87
CA PRO A 48 6.20 -4.88 -25.22
C PRO A 48 7.40 -4.81 -24.25
N PHE A 49 7.53 -3.73 -23.48
CA PHE A 49 8.59 -3.58 -22.48
C PHE A 49 8.25 -4.23 -21.13
N GLY A 50 7.08 -4.87 -21.00
CA GLY A 50 6.70 -5.61 -19.79
C GLY A 50 6.43 -4.73 -18.57
N VAL A 51 6.08 -3.45 -18.77
CA VAL A 51 5.81 -2.51 -17.67
C VAL A 51 4.45 -2.72 -17.01
N PHE A 52 3.54 -3.44 -17.67
CA PHE A 52 2.25 -3.85 -17.11
C PHE A 52 2.33 -5.33 -16.72
N GLU A 53 1.98 -5.64 -15.47
CA GLU A 53 1.88 -7.01 -15.00
C GLU A 53 0.61 -7.69 -15.54
N GLU A 54 0.66 -9.01 -15.71
CA GLU A 54 -0.50 -9.79 -16.16
C GLU A 54 -1.53 -9.91 -15.04
N GLU A 55 -2.82 -9.96 -15.41
CA GLU A 55 -3.93 -10.04 -14.45
C GLU A 55 -3.83 -11.28 -13.53
N GLU A 56 -3.34 -12.40 -14.06
CA GLU A 56 -3.13 -13.62 -13.28
C GLU A 56 -2.06 -13.44 -12.18
N GLU A 57 -0.95 -12.76 -12.49
CA GLU A 57 0.09 -12.45 -11.49
C GLU A 57 -0.42 -11.43 -10.47
N LEU A 58 -1.20 -10.42 -10.89
CA LEU A 58 -1.85 -9.47 -9.99
C LEU A 58 -2.77 -10.19 -8.99
N GLN A 59 -3.58 -11.16 -9.46
CA GLN A 59 -4.41 -11.99 -8.60
C GLN A 59 -3.58 -12.85 -7.65
N ARG A 60 -2.47 -13.44 -8.12
CA ARG A 60 -1.57 -14.22 -7.27
C ARG A 60 -1.02 -13.35 -6.13
N ARG A 61 -0.56 -12.14 -6.41
CA ARG A 61 -0.08 -11.18 -5.40
C ARG A 61 -1.15 -10.82 -4.36
N ILE A 62 -2.40 -10.63 -4.79
CA ILE A 62 -3.53 -10.35 -3.88
C ILE A 62 -3.77 -11.53 -2.92
N LEU A 63 -3.72 -12.77 -3.43
CA LEU A 63 -3.90 -13.96 -2.60
C LEU A 63 -2.76 -14.12 -1.58
N ILE A 64 -1.51 -13.89 -2.00
CA ILE A 64 -0.34 -13.91 -1.11
C ILE A 64 -0.50 -12.89 0.03
N LEU A 65 -0.91 -11.66 -0.28
CA LEU A 65 -1.17 -10.63 0.74
C LEU A 65 -2.30 -11.03 1.69
N GLY A 66 -3.34 -11.71 1.19
CA GLY A 66 -4.40 -12.27 2.02
C GLY A 66 -3.88 -13.31 3.02
N LYS A 67 -3.05 -14.26 2.54
CA LYS A 67 -2.40 -15.26 3.39
C LYS A 67 -1.49 -14.62 4.45
N LEU A 68 -0.59 -13.73 4.03
CA LEU A 68 0.32 -13.03 4.94
C LEU A 68 -0.44 -12.22 6.00
N ASN A 69 -1.51 -11.53 5.62
CA ASN A 69 -2.31 -10.75 6.56
C ASN A 69 -3.03 -11.64 7.59
N ASN A 70 -3.39 -12.87 7.22
CA ASN A 70 -3.94 -13.84 8.16
C ASN A 70 -2.86 -14.39 9.11
N LEU A 71 -1.65 -14.70 8.59
CA LEU A 71 -0.52 -15.12 9.41
C LEU A 71 -0.15 -14.06 10.46
N VAL A 72 -0.16 -12.77 10.07
CA VAL A 72 0.08 -11.66 11.00
C VAL A 72 -0.97 -11.61 12.11
N LYS A 73 -2.27 -11.75 11.77
CA LYS A 73 -3.35 -11.75 12.77
C LYS A 73 -3.27 -12.95 13.72
N GLU A 74 -2.99 -14.13 13.18
CA GLU A 74 -2.81 -15.34 13.96
C GLU A 74 -1.63 -15.20 14.93
N TRP A 75 -0.48 -14.75 14.43
CA TRP A 75 0.71 -14.50 15.24
C TRP A 75 0.45 -13.48 16.36
N ILE A 76 -0.19 -12.35 16.05
CA ILE A 76 -0.51 -11.33 17.07
C ILE A 76 -1.45 -11.90 18.12
N ARG A 77 -2.43 -12.73 17.74
CA ARG A 77 -3.30 -13.42 18.69
C ARG A 77 -2.52 -14.37 19.61
N GLU A 78 -1.61 -15.17 19.06
CA GLU A 78 -0.75 -16.08 19.83
C GLU A 78 0.14 -15.34 20.84
N ILE A 79 0.74 -14.21 20.44
CA ILE A 79 1.52 -13.36 21.35
C ILE A 79 0.63 -12.75 22.45
N SER A 80 -0.61 -12.40 22.11
CA SER A 80 -1.58 -11.86 23.07
C SER A 80 -1.97 -12.91 24.12
N GLU A 81 -2.14 -14.16 23.70
CA GLU A 81 -2.39 -15.31 24.57
C GLU A 81 -1.17 -15.62 25.45
N SER A 82 0.04 -15.62 24.89
CA SER A 82 1.28 -15.91 25.64
C SER A 82 1.60 -14.84 26.68
N LYS A 83 1.14 -13.60 26.49
CA LYS A 83 1.24 -12.50 27.46
C LYS A 83 0.05 -12.45 28.45
N ASN A 84 -0.80 -13.48 28.46
CA ASN A 84 -1.96 -13.64 29.34
C ASN A 84 -2.91 -12.42 29.35
N LEU A 85 -3.13 -11.81 28.19
CA LEU A 85 -4.07 -10.70 28.09
C LEU A 85 -5.52 -11.18 28.32
N PRO A 86 -6.44 -10.29 28.77
CA PRO A 86 -7.84 -10.66 28.92
C PRO A 86 -8.44 -11.14 27.60
N GLN A 87 -9.31 -12.15 27.65
CA GLN A 87 -9.95 -12.73 26.46
C GLN A 87 -10.66 -11.69 25.58
N SER A 88 -11.30 -10.70 26.22
CA SER A 88 -11.94 -9.59 25.52
C SER A 88 -10.97 -8.73 24.69
N VAL A 89 -9.71 -8.66 25.11
CA VAL A 89 -8.64 -8.00 24.35
C VAL A 89 -8.18 -8.90 23.22
N ILE A 90 -7.88 -10.18 23.50
CA ILE A 90 -7.41 -11.18 22.52
C ILE A 90 -8.34 -11.26 21.30
N GLU A 91 -9.66 -11.21 21.52
CA GLU A 91 -10.65 -11.25 20.44
C GLU A 91 -10.63 -10.00 19.54
N ASN A 92 -10.04 -8.90 20.00
CA ASN A 92 -10.06 -7.58 19.35
C ASN A 92 -8.66 -6.99 19.05
N VAL A 93 -7.56 -7.70 19.32
CA VAL A 93 -6.19 -7.17 19.13
C VAL A 93 -5.86 -6.78 17.69
N GLY A 94 -6.52 -7.42 16.72
CA GLY A 94 -6.38 -7.10 15.30
C GLY A 94 -4.99 -7.45 14.75
N GLY A 95 -4.35 -6.45 14.13
CA GLY A 95 -3.15 -6.65 13.32
C GLY A 95 -3.44 -6.57 11.82
N LYS A 96 -2.53 -5.96 11.06
CA LYS A 96 -2.73 -5.73 9.63
C LYS A 96 -1.41 -5.53 8.88
N ILE A 97 -1.39 -6.01 7.63
CA ILE A 97 -0.38 -5.65 6.65
C ILE A 97 -0.85 -4.45 5.81
N PHE A 98 0.07 -3.52 5.59
CA PHE A 98 -0.08 -2.41 4.66
C PHE A 98 0.97 -2.52 3.57
N THR A 99 0.58 -2.37 2.31
CA THR A 99 1.55 -2.25 1.24
C THR A 99 1.96 -0.80 1.05
N PHE A 100 3.21 -0.58 0.64
CA PHE A 100 3.73 0.71 0.19
C PHE A 100 4.54 0.50 -1.10
N GLY A 101 5.34 1.49 -1.50
CA GLY A 101 6.19 1.38 -2.67
C GLY A 101 5.42 1.29 -4.00
N SER A 102 6.10 0.76 -5.02
CA SER A 102 5.61 0.70 -6.40
C SER A 102 4.32 -0.13 -6.53
N TYR A 103 4.24 -1.25 -5.81
CA TYR A 103 3.06 -2.12 -5.79
C TYR A 103 1.82 -1.37 -5.27
N ARG A 104 1.96 -0.62 -4.17
CA ARG A 104 0.84 0.17 -3.63
C ARG A 104 0.39 1.28 -4.57
N LEU A 105 1.31 1.85 -5.34
CA LEU A 105 1.04 2.89 -6.32
C LEU A 105 0.41 2.35 -7.62
N GLY A 106 0.39 1.03 -7.83
CA GLY A 106 -0.15 0.39 -9.03
C GLY A 106 0.73 0.58 -10.26
N VAL A 107 2.03 0.81 -10.07
CA VAL A 107 3.02 1.05 -11.14
C VAL A 107 4.18 0.07 -11.09
N HIS A 108 4.04 -1.03 -10.35
CA HIS A 108 5.05 -2.08 -10.31
C HIS A 108 5.08 -2.83 -11.64
N THR A 109 6.27 -3.25 -12.04
CA THR A 109 6.49 -4.02 -13.26
C THR A 109 6.54 -5.51 -12.95
N LYS A 110 6.55 -6.34 -14.00
CA LYS A 110 6.76 -7.78 -13.86
C LYS A 110 8.03 -8.07 -13.07
N GLY A 111 7.94 -8.95 -12.08
CA GLY A 111 9.06 -9.35 -11.23
C GLY A 111 9.45 -8.35 -10.13
N ALA A 112 8.74 -7.22 -9.99
CA ALA A 112 8.94 -6.33 -8.84
C ALA A 112 8.54 -7.03 -7.53
N ASP A 113 9.18 -6.65 -6.43
CA ASP A 113 8.85 -7.09 -5.09
C ASP A 113 7.57 -6.42 -4.55
N ILE A 114 7.07 -6.94 -3.43
CA ILE A 114 6.02 -6.31 -2.64
C ILE A 114 6.63 -5.76 -1.36
N ASP A 115 6.63 -4.44 -1.25
CA ASP A 115 6.89 -3.74 -0.01
C ASP A 115 5.67 -3.79 0.92
N ALA A 116 5.83 -4.43 2.08
CA ALA A 116 4.79 -4.62 3.08
C ALA A 116 5.26 -4.09 4.45
N LEU A 117 4.32 -3.58 5.24
CA LEU A 117 4.53 -3.15 6.62
C LEU A 117 3.55 -3.91 7.51
N CYS A 118 4.08 -4.71 8.44
CA CYS A 118 3.30 -5.31 9.50
C CYS A 118 3.04 -4.29 10.62
N VAL A 119 1.77 -4.01 10.90
CA VAL A 119 1.36 -3.13 12.01
C VAL A 119 0.72 -3.98 13.09
N ALA A 120 1.34 -3.96 14.28
CA ALA A 120 0.95 -4.74 15.45
C ALA A 120 0.64 -3.83 16.65
N PRO A 121 -0.18 -4.29 17.62
CA PRO A 121 -0.47 -3.55 18.84
C PRO A 121 0.76 -3.43 19.76
N ARG A 122 0.68 -2.51 20.74
CA ARG A 122 1.81 -2.08 21.58
C ARG A 122 2.50 -3.21 22.35
N HIS A 123 1.79 -4.28 22.69
CA HIS A 123 2.34 -5.42 23.43
C HIS A 123 3.12 -6.40 22.55
N VAL A 124 3.24 -6.16 21.24
CA VAL A 124 4.07 -6.98 20.35
C VAL A 124 5.38 -6.24 20.10
N ASP A 125 6.49 -6.85 20.50
CA ASP A 125 7.81 -6.25 20.43
C ASP A 125 8.48 -6.53 19.07
N ARG A 126 9.45 -5.71 18.71
CA ARG A 126 10.22 -5.93 17.46
C ARG A 126 10.99 -7.26 17.49
N SER A 127 11.45 -7.67 18.68
CA SER A 127 12.05 -8.99 18.87
C SER A 127 11.07 -10.13 18.59
N ASP A 128 9.78 -9.96 18.90
CA ASP A 128 8.75 -10.97 18.61
C ASP A 128 8.63 -11.18 17.09
N PHE A 129 8.75 -10.10 16.30
CA PHE A 129 8.74 -10.13 14.84
C PHE A 129 9.93 -10.92 14.26
N PHE A 130 11.14 -10.68 14.76
CA PHE A 130 12.34 -11.38 14.28
C PHE A 130 12.53 -12.79 14.86
N THR A 131 11.71 -13.19 15.83
CA THR A 131 11.75 -14.54 16.42
C THR A 131 10.50 -15.33 16.06
N SER A 132 9.41 -15.15 16.81
CA SER A 132 8.18 -15.93 16.66
C SER A 132 7.49 -15.78 15.30
N PHE A 133 7.45 -14.57 14.71
CA PHE A 133 6.88 -14.41 13.37
C PHE A 133 7.79 -14.98 12.28
N TYR A 134 9.10 -14.78 12.42
CA TYR A 134 10.10 -15.40 11.55
C TYR A 134 9.97 -16.92 11.52
N ASP A 135 9.87 -17.55 12.69
CA ASP A 135 9.68 -19.00 12.82
C ASP A 135 8.33 -19.45 12.24
N LYS A 136 7.25 -18.67 12.42
CA LYS A 136 5.96 -18.95 11.80
C LYS A 136 6.03 -18.93 10.27
N LEU A 137 6.74 -17.96 9.68
CA LEU A 137 6.97 -17.87 8.24
C LEU A 137 7.79 -19.06 7.73
N LYS A 138 8.81 -19.47 8.48
CA LYS A 138 9.68 -20.61 8.12
C LYS A 138 8.94 -21.94 8.00
N LEU A 139 7.79 -22.08 8.66
CA LEU A 139 6.97 -23.29 8.63
C LEU A 139 5.97 -23.33 7.47
N GLN A 140 5.84 -22.25 6.68
CA GLN A 140 4.93 -22.22 5.53
C GLN A 140 5.60 -22.88 4.31
N GLU A 141 4.88 -23.76 3.61
CA GLU A 141 5.42 -24.48 2.44
C GLU A 141 5.74 -23.52 1.27
N GLU A 142 5.00 -22.42 1.18
CA GLU A 142 5.12 -21.42 0.14
C GLU A 142 6.35 -20.51 0.31
N VAL A 143 6.94 -20.48 1.52
CA VAL A 143 8.03 -19.58 1.87
C VAL A 143 9.39 -20.18 1.52
N LYS A 144 10.16 -19.43 0.73
CA LYS A 144 11.54 -19.72 0.34
C LYS A 144 12.41 -18.50 0.61
N ASP A 145 13.73 -18.71 0.62
CA ASP A 145 14.74 -17.64 0.74
C ASP A 145 14.51 -16.66 1.91
N LEU A 146 13.94 -17.17 3.00
CA LEU A 146 13.64 -16.40 4.20
C LEU A 146 14.95 -15.93 4.87
N ARG A 147 15.09 -14.62 5.04
CA ARG A 147 16.24 -13.97 5.68
C ARG A 147 15.81 -12.75 6.47
N ALA A 148 16.37 -12.57 7.66
CA ALA A 148 16.17 -11.39 8.49
C ALA A 148 17.40 -10.48 8.43
N VAL A 149 17.17 -9.17 8.42
CA VAL A 149 18.22 -8.15 8.54
C VAL A 149 17.81 -7.17 9.64
N GLU A 150 18.06 -7.56 10.89
CA GLU A 150 17.63 -6.80 12.06
C GLU A 150 18.44 -5.50 12.26
N GLU A 151 19.70 -5.49 11.82
CA GLU A 151 20.65 -4.38 12.01
C GLU A 151 20.59 -3.32 10.89
N ALA A 152 19.62 -3.40 9.98
CA ALA A 152 19.45 -2.40 8.93
C ALA A 152 18.87 -1.09 9.49
N PHE A 153 18.96 0.00 8.72
CA PHE A 153 18.36 1.29 9.12
C PHE A 153 16.83 1.18 9.31
N VAL A 154 16.17 0.44 8.41
CA VAL A 154 14.80 -0.06 8.60
C VAL A 154 14.89 -1.58 8.62
N PRO A 155 14.79 -2.21 9.80
CA PRO A 155 14.94 -3.65 9.90
C PRO A 155 13.80 -4.39 9.19
N VAL A 156 14.14 -5.52 8.57
CA VAL A 156 13.28 -6.17 7.58
C VAL A 156 13.46 -7.69 7.56
N ILE A 157 12.38 -8.42 7.33
CA ILE A 157 12.38 -9.81 6.90
C ILE A 157 12.13 -9.82 5.38
N LYS A 158 13.01 -10.48 4.65
CA LYS A 158 12.85 -10.73 3.21
C LYS A 158 12.56 -12.19 2.98
N LEU A 159 11.64 -12.47 2.08
CA LEU A 159 11.27 -13.83 1.69
C LEU A 159 10.82 -13.88 0.23
N CYS A 160 10.77 -15.08 -0.31
CA CYS A 160 10.09 -15.40 -1.55
C CYS A 160 8.85 -16.25 -1.20
N PHE A 161 7.65 -15.70 -1.38
CA PHE A 161 6.39 -16.39 -1.09
C PHE A 161 5.72 -16.78 -2.41
N ASP A 162 5.55 -18.07 -2.69
CA ASP A 162 4.98 -18.58 -3.96
C ASP A 162 5.66 -17.96 -5.22
N GLY A 163 6.98 -17.71 -5.14
CA GLY A 163 7.75 -17.12 -6.25
C GLY A 163 7.74 -15.59 -6.31
N ILE A 164 7.07 -14.90 -5.38
CA ILE A 164 7.06 -13.43 -5.28
C ILE A 164 7.96 -12.97 -4.14
N GLU A 165 8.89 -12.06 -4.44
CA GLU A 165 9.69 -11.41 -3.41
C GLU A 165 8.83 -10.47 -2.57
N VAL A 166 8.93 -10.61 -1.24
CA VAL A 166 8.25 -9.75 -0.26
C VAL A 166 9.29 -9.25 0.73
N ALA A 167 9.23 -7.95 1.01
CA ALA A 167 10.04 -7.29 2.03
C ALA A 167 9.11 -6.61 3.04
N GLY A 168 9.22 -6.97 4.33
CA GLY A 168 8.43 -6.33 5.37
C GLY A 168 8.86 -6.59 6.80
#